data_AF-A0A8S1QU50-F1
#
_entry.id   AF-A0A8S1QU50-F1
#
_cell.length_a   1.000
_cell.length_b   1.000
_cell.length_c   1.000
_cell.angle_alpha   90.00
_cell.angle_beta   90.00
_cell.angle_gamma   90.00
#
_symmetry.space_group_name_H-M   'P 1'
#
loop_
_entity.id
_entity.type
_entity.pdbx_description
1 polymer ?
#
loop_
_entity_poly.entity_id
_entity_poly.type
_entity_poly.pdbx_seq_one_letter_code
_entity_poly.pdbx_strand_id
1 'polypeptide(L)'
;MGSYKSKNHKVDINTLPVVEPEPDYVIKTRQPMPSNWQLNILRGKREDELRGLSYAYARRKCHKAVNDLLQCEKNYGSFWAAFDCQAENHDMKECLAHEFEVEMDKLRRNMKMNTEWWWKDLYDENGEVGEQAKWKDEYWLLPIIRSYKDLFYSMISQNN
;
A
#
# COMPACT_ATOMS: atom_id res chain seq x y z
N MET A 1 -6.48 -12.87 2.58
CA MET A 1 -5.54 -11.76 2.32
C MET A 1 -4.23 -12.37 1.87
N GLY A 2 -3.84 -12.17 0.60
CA GLY A 2 -2.66 -12.81 0.03
C GLY A 2 -1.39 -12.18 0.59
N SER A 3 -0.66 -12.92 1.43
CA SER A 3 0.70 -12.54 1.79
C SER A 3 1.56 -12.63 0.53
N TYR A 4 2.19 -11.52 0.16
CA TYR A 4 3.19 -11.51 -0.89
C TYR A 4 4.29 -12.48 -0.45
N LYS A 5 4.35 -13.68 -1.05
CA LYS A 5 5.44 -14.64 -0.82
C LYS A 5 6.70 -14.05 -1.45
N SER A 6 7.33 -13.09 -0.78
CA SER A 6 8.71 -12.73 -1.08
C SER A 6 9.54 -13.99 -0.87
N LYS A 7 10.02 -14.58 -1.96
CA LYS A 7 10.91 -15.73 -1.92
C LYS A 7 12.13 -15.37 -1.06
N ASN A 8 12.18 -15.87 0.16
CA ASN A 8 13.37 -16.20 0.96
C ASN A 8 14.52 -15.18 1.13
N HIS A 9 14.31 -13.87 0.97
CA HIS A 9 15.21 -12.89 1.57
C HIS A 9 14.59 -12.33 2.84
N LYS A 10 14.81 -13.04 3.96
CA LYS A 10 14.75 -12.44 5.29
C LYS A 10 15.91 -11.44 5.37
N VAL A 11 15.65 -10.21 4.94
CA VAL A 11 16.60 -9.12 5.16
C VAL A 11 16.65 -8.91 6.66
N ASP A 12 17.84 -9.07 7.26
CA ASP A 12 18.03 -8.81 8.68
C ASP A 12 17.85 -7.31 8.93
N ILE A 13 16.77 -6.97 9.62
CA ILE A 13 16.36 -5.59 9.88
C ILE A 13 17.44 -4.83 10.68
N ASN A 14 18.25 -5.53 11.46
CA ASN A 14 19.35 -4.95 12.24
C ASN A 14 20.56 -4.54 11.39
N THR A 15 20.63 -4.97 10.14
CA THR A 15 21.71 -4.60 9.21
C THR A 15 21.40 -3.34 8.41
N LEU A 16 20.15 -2.86 8.46
CA LEU A 16 19.73 -1.71 7.70
C LEU A 16 19.97 -0.42 8.50
N PRO A 17 20.38 0.68 7.84
CA PRO A 17 20.47 1.97 8.51
C PRO A 17 19.08 2.38 8.99
N VAL A 18 18.98 2.72 10.28
CA VAL A 18 17.75 3.24 10.88
C VAL A 18 17.50 4.63 10.33
N VAL A 19 16.27 4.86 9.87
CA VAL A 19 15.79 6.15 9.38
C VAL A 19 14.58 6.52 10.24
N GLU A 20 14.40 7.80 10.55
CA GLU A 20 13.24 8.21 11.34
C GLU A 20 11.94 8.17 10.49
N PRO A 21 10.81 7.74 11.07
CA PRO A 21 9.50 7.80 10.43
C PRO A 21 9.02 9.24 10.24
N GLU A 22 8.12 9.44 9.27
CA GLU A 22 7.55 10.74 8.90
C GLU A 22 6.02 10.73 9.13
N PRO A 23 5.56 10.93 10.37
CA PRO A 23 4.14 10.82 10.70
C PRO A 23 3.27 11.91 10.05
N ASP A 24 3.80 13.13 9.90
CA ASP A 24 3.03 14.29 9.42
C ASP A 24 3.02 14.43 7.89
N TYR A 25 3.49 13.42 7.17
CA TYR A 25 3.59 13.48 5.72
C TYR A 25 2.22 13.38 5.04
N VAL A 26 1.89 14.39 4.22
CA VAL A 26 0.66 14.40 3.43
C VAL A 26 0.89 13.72 2.08
N ILE A 27 0.23 12.59 1.87
CA ILE A 27 0.22 11.84 0.61
C ILE A 27 -0.52 12.65 -0.45
N LYS A 28 0.08 12.77 -1.65
CA LYS A 28 -0.44 13.58 -2.76
C LYS A 28 -0.82 12.76 -3.99
N THR A 29 -0.52 11.46 -3.98
CA THR A 29 -0.71 10.55 -5.11
C THR A 29 -1.54 9.34 -4.74
N ARG A 30 -2.43 8.93 -5.63
CA ARG A 30 -3.18 7.67 -5.56
C ARG A 30 -2.53 6.64 -6.48
N GLN A 31 -3.19 5.50 -6.63
CA GLN A 31 -2.76 4.49 -7.59
C GLN A 31 -3.05 4.98 -9.01
N PRO A 32 -2.15 4.68 -9.97
CA PRO A 32 -2.30 5.16 -11.34
C PRO A 32 -3.56 4.59 -12.00
N MET A 33 -4.30 5.39 -12.74
CA MET A 33 -5.48 4.98 -13.51
C MET A 33 -5.41 5.52 -14.95
N PRO A 34 -4.70 4.83 -15.85
CA PRO A 34 -4.57 5.25 -17.23
C PRO A 34 -5.89 5.07 -17.99
N SER A 35 -6.16 5.98 -18.92
CA SER A 35 -7.33 5.90 -19.82
C SER A 35 -7.22 4.78 -20.85
N ASN A 36 -6.00 4.34 -21.18
CA ASN A 36 -5.75 3.26 -22.13
C ASN A 36 -5.49 1.93 -21.41
N TRP A 37 -6.30 0.91 -21.72
CA TRP A 37 -6.19 -0.43 -21.15
C TRP A 37 -4.82 -1.10 -21.42
N GLN A 38 -4.16 -0.78 -22.52
CA GLN A 38 -2.86 -1.36 -22.87
C GLN A 38 -1.77 -0.97 -21.86
N LEU A 39 -1.92 0.20 -21.22
CA LEU A 39 -1.00 0.68 -20.20
C LEU A 39 -1.18 -0.03 -18.86
N ASN A 40 -2.26 -0.80 -18.65
CA ASN A 40 -2.51 -1.48 -17.38
C ASN A 40 -1.43 -2.51 -17.01
N ILE A 41 -0.85 -3.18 -18.01
CA ILE A 41 0.22 -4.18 -17.77
C ILE A 41 1.51 -3.47 -17.35
N LEU A 42 1.91 -2.42 -18.08
CA LEU A 42 3.11 -1.64 -17.77
C LEU A 42 3.00 -0.97 -16.40
N ARG A 43 1.81 -0.42 -16.11
CA ARG A 43 1.45 0.12 -14.80
C ARG A 43 1.58 -0.89 -13.69
N GLY A 44 0.98 -2.08 -13.85
CA GLY A 44 1.01 -3.13 -12.84
C GLY A 44 2.45 -3.52 -12.50
N LYS A 45 3.28 -3.73 -13.53
CA LYS A 45 4.71 -4.02 -13.34
C LYS A 45 5.43 -2.89 -12.61
N ARG A 46 5.21 -1.63 -13.01
CA ARG A 46 5.90 -0.48 -12.40
C ARG A 46 5.47 -0.27 -10.94
N GLU A 47 4.18 -0.33 -10.65
CA GLU A 47 3.68 -0.26 -9.27
C GLU A 47 4.23 -1.39 -8.42
N ASP A 48 4.35 -2.62 -8.93
CA ASP A 48 4.95 -3.72 -8.18
C ASP A 48 6.45 -3.50 -7.88
N GLU A 49 7.20 -2.91 -8.82
CA GLU A 49 8.60 -2.49 -8.59
C GLU A 49 8.68 -1.43 -7.48
N LEU A 50 7.84 -0.40 -7.54
CA LEU A 50 7.79 0.65 -6.52
C LEU A 50 7.38 0.10 -5.16
N ARG A 51 6.41 -0.84 -5.12
CA ARG A 51 5.98 -1.52 -3.89
C ARG A 51 7.12 -2.29 -3.24
N GLY A 52 7.94 -2.99 -4.03
CA GLY A 52 9.10 -3.70 -3.50
C GLY A 52 10.09 -2.76 -2.80
N LEU A 53 10.32 -1.58 -3.39
CA LEU A 53 11.20 -0.55 -2.83
C LEU A 53 10.59 0.14 -1.60
N SER A 54 9.31 0.52 -1.66
CA SER A 54 8.64 1.18 -0.53
C SER A 54 8.60 0.29 0.69
N TYR A 55 8.32 -1.01 0.55
CA TYR A 55 8.42 -1.96 1.66
C TYR A 55 9.82 -2.04 2.25
N ALA A 56 10.87 -1.95 1.42
CA ALA A 56 12.23 -1.96 1.91
C ALA A 56 12.55 -0.71 2.74
N TYR A 57 12.06 0.47 2.32
CA TYR A 57 12.22 1.72 3.08
C TYR A 57 11.37 1.76 4.35
N ALA A 58 10.09 1.38 4.26
CA ALA A 58 9.17 1.35 5.41
C ALA A 58 9.70 0.45 6.54
N ARG A 59 10.29 -0.71 6.21
CA ARG A 59 10.93 -1.59 7.20
C ARG A 59 12.12 -0.95 7.93
N ARG A 60 12.85 -0.03 7.29
CA ARG A 60 13.97 0.70 7.92
C ARG A 60 13.46 1.75 8.91
N LYS A 61 12.35 2.38 8.58
CA LYS A 61 11.72 3.41 9.41
C LYS A 61 10.97 2.82 10.61
N CYS A 62 10.26 1.74 10.39
CA CYS A 62 9.51 1.02 11.43
C CYS A 62 10.37 0.02 12.24
N HIS A 63 11.69 0.21 12.27
CA HIS A 63 12.65 -0.69 12.93
C HIS A 63 12.31 -0.94 14.39
N LYS A 64 11.93 0.11 15.13
CA LYS A 64 11.53 0.03 16.54
C LYS A 64 10.31 -0.87 16.75
N ALA A 65 9.20 -0.59 16.06
CA ALA A 65 7.96 -1.34 16.21
C ALA A 65 8.14 -2.83 15.83
N VAL A 66 8.98 -3.12 14.83
CA VAL A 66 9.31 -4.52 14.49
C VAL A 66 10.12 -5.19 15.60
N ASN A 67 11.10 -4.49 16.20
CA ASN A 67 11.88 -5.05 17.29
C ASN A 67 11.09 -5.25 18.58
N ASP A 68 10.14 -4.36 18.87
CA ASP A 68 9.24 -4.50 20.01
C ASP A 68 8.40 -5.79 19.86
N LEU A 69 7.86 -6.04 18.66
CA LEU A 69 7.16 -7.29 18.36
C LEU A 69 8.08 -8.51 18.47
N LEU A 70 9.29 -8.45 17.89
CA LEU A 70 10.27 -9.55 17.98
C LEU A 70 10.67 -9.85 19.42
N GLN A 71 10.74 -8.83 20.27
CA GLN A 71 11.05 -8.99 21.69
C GLN A 71 9.88 -9.64 22.43
N CYS A 72 8.65 -9.24 22.13
CA CYS A 72 7.45 -9.87 22.67
C CYS A 72 7.35 -11.35 22.24
N GLU A 73 7.61 -11.65 20.97
CA GLU A 73 7.66 -13.03 20.46
C GLU A 73 8.72 -13.90 21.16
N LYS A 74 9.87 -13.33 21.52
CA LYS A 74 10.91 -14.04 22.29
C LYS A 74 10.46 -14.35 23.72
N ASN A 75 9.67 -13.47 24.34
CA ASN A 75 9.24 -13.62 25.73
C ASN A 75 8.13 -14.67 25.88
N TYR A 76 7.14 -14.66 24.98
CA TYR A 76 5.94 -15.51 25.07
C TYR A 76 6.00 -16.74 24.15
N GLY A 77 6.90 -16.75 23.17
CA GLY A 77 6.96 -17.72 22.10
C GLY A 77 6.02 -17.39 20.95
N SER A 78 6.41 -17.74 19.71
CA SER A 78 5.71 -17.33 18.48
C SER A 78 4.24 -17.77 18.39
N PHE A 79 3.85 -18.85 19.09
CA PHE A 79 2.46 -19.30 19.10
C PHE A 79 1.56 -18.38 19.93
N TRP A 80 2.00 -18.01 21.13
CA TRP A 80 1.24 -17.16 22.05
C TRP A 80 1.29 -15.68 21.67
N ALA A 81 2.34 -15.26 20.95
CA ALA A 81 2.47 -13.90 20.45
C ALA A 81 1.28 -13.42 19.58
N ALA A 82 0.57 -14.33 18.92
CA ALA A 82 -0.65 -13.99 18.18
C ALA A 82 -1.78 -13.43 19.08
N PHE A 83 -1.75 -13.76 20.38
CA PHE A 83 -2.74 -13.35 21.37
C PHE A 83 -2.17 -12.30 22.33
N ASP A 84 -0.95 -12.50 22.80
CA ASP A 84 -0.36 -11.69 23.87
C ASP A 84 0.41 -10.47 23.34
N CYS A 85 0.89 -10.50 22.08
CA CYS A 85 1.63 -9.40 21.44
C CYS A 85 0.77 -8.62 20.44
N GLN A 86 -0.54 -8.50 20.71
CA GLN A 86 -1.49 -7.85 19.79
C GLN A 86 -1.21 -6.36 19.63
N ALA A 87 -0.80 -5.69 20.70
CA ALA A 87 -0.47 -4.27 20.69
C ALA A 87 0.76 -4.00 19.80
N GLU A 88 1.86 -4.71 20.03
CA GLU A 88 3.09 -4.57 19.25
C GLU A 88 2.88 -4.92 17.78
N ASN A 89 2.04 -5.93 17.51
CA ASN A 89 1.67 -6.30 16.14
C ASN A 89 0.79 -5.24 15.47
N HIS A 90 -0.08 -4.57 16.22
CA HIS A 90 -0.88 -3.46 15.71
C HIS A 90 0.01 -2.26 15.36
N ASP A 91 0.86 -1.85 16.30
CA ASP A 91 1.80 -0.73 16.14
C ASP A 91 2.74 -0.96 14.95
N MET A 92 3.27 -2.19 14.81
CA MET A 92 4.10 -2.57 13.66
C MET A 92 3.32 -2.43 12.35
N LYS A 93 2.08 -2.92 12.29
CA LYS A 93 1.26 -2.86 11.06
C LYS A 93 0.89 -1.44 10.70
N GLU A 94 0.52 -0.63 11.68
CA GLU A 94 0.15 0.76 11.49
C GLU A 94 1.34 1.57 10.96
N CYS A 95 2.50 1.43 11.60
CA CYS A 95 3.73 2.07 11.13
C CYS A 95 4.07 1.63 9.71
N LEU A 96 4.09 0.32 9.43
CA LEU A 96 4.44 -0.20 8.12
C LEU A 96 3.45 0.24 7.04
N ALA A 97 2.16 0.32 7.35
CA ALA A 97 1.14 0.77 6.41
C ALA A 97 1.33 2.25 6.07
N HIS A 98 1.47 3.11 7.08
CA HIS A 98 1.70 4.55 6.88
C HIS A 98 2.98 4.81 6.09
N GLU A 99 4.11 4.27 6.55
CA GLU A 99 5.41 4.49 5.89
C GLU A 99 5.47 3.89 4.49
N PHE A 100 4.76 2.79 4.25
CA PHE A 100 4.61 2.25 2.90
C PHE A 100 3.90 3.27 1.98
N GLU A 101 2.81 3.89 2.44
CA GLU A 101 2.08 4.88 1.63
C GLU A 101 2.90 6.15 1.39
N VAL A 102 3.62 6.64 2.41
CA VAL A 102 4.56 7.77 2.29
C VAL A 102 5.64 7.47 1.25
N GLU A 103 6.28 6.31 1.33
CA GLU A 103 7.35 5.93 0.41
C GLU A 103 6.84 5.67 -1.00
N MET A 104 5.64 5.08 -1.14
CA MET A 104 4.97 4.96 -2.43
C MET A 104 4.73 6.33 -3.06
N ASP A 105 4.27 7.32 -2.30
CA ASP A 105 4.05 8.67 -2.78
C ASP A 105 5.34 9.34 -3.27
N LYS A 106 6.40 9.27 -2.45
CA LYS A 106 7.73 9.79 -2.81
C LYS A 106 8.27 9.13 -4.08
N LEU A 107 8.15 7.82 -4.19
CA LEU A 107 8.63 7.05 -5.33
C LEU A 107 7.85 7.33 -6.61
N ARG A 108 6.52 7.51 -6.53
CA ARG A 108 5.69 7.90 -7.69
C ARG A 108 6.10 9.26 -8.22
N ARG A 109 6.36 10.23 -7.32
CA ARG A 109 6.78 11.61 -7.65
C ARG A 109 8.25 11.75 -8.05
N ASN A 110 9.04 10.69 -7.95
CA ASN A 110 10.44 10.71 -8.37
C ASN A 110 10.58 10.64 -9.91
N MET A 111 10.53 11.80 -10.56
CA MET A 111 10.63 11.93 -12.02
C MET A 111 12.01 11.55 -12.59
N LYS A 112 13.05 11.49 -11.75
CA LYS A 112 14.37 11.00 -12.16
C LYS A 112 14.38 9.48 -12.32
N MET A 113 13.62 8.78 -11.49
CA MET A 113 13.46 7.33 -11.56
C MET A 113 12.42 6.92 -12.62
N ASN A 114 11.30 7.63 -12.67
CA ASN A 114 10.19 7.38 -13.58
C ASN A 114 10.31 8.24 -14.84
N THR A 115 11.14 7.79 -15.77
CA THR A 115 11.44 8.53 -17.00
C THR A 115 10.44 8.29 -18.12
N GLU A 116 9.56 7.29 -17.96
CA GLU A 116 8.57 6.88 -18.93
C GLU A 116 7.55 8.01 -19.21
N TRP A 117 7.26 8.25 -20.48
CA TRP A 117 6.35 9.32 -20.92
C TRP A 117 4.96 9.18 -20.26
N TRP A 118 4.41 7.96 -20.26
CA TRP A 118 3.08 7.67 -19.73
C TRP A 118 3.00 7.83 -18.21
N TRP A 119 4.12 7.76 -17.49
CA TRP A 119 4.15 8.02 -16.04
C TRP A 119 4.05 9.51 -15.74
N LYS A 120 4.72 10.33 -16.56
CA LYS A 120 4.72 11.80 -16.47
C LYS A 120 3.37 12.41 -16.82
N ASP A 121 2.54 11.68 -17.57
CA ASP A 121 1.15 12.06 -17.83
C ASP A 121 0.24 11.88 -16.60
N LEU A 122 0.69 11.10 -15.60
CA LEU A 122 -0.06 10.78 -14.38
C LEU A 122 0.45 11.54 -13.15
N TYR A 123 1.77 11.73 -13.04
CA TYR A 123 2.42 12.32 -11.87
C TYR A 123 3.50 13.34 -12.23
N ASP A 124 3.70 14.29 -11.33
CA ASP A 124 4.85 15.18 -11.30
C ASP A 124 5.49 15.21 -9.90
N GLU A 125 6.44 16.13 -9.66
CA GLU A 125 7.08 16.28 -8.34
C GLU A 125 6.10 16.77 -7.25
N ASN A 126 4.98 17.37 -7.65
CA ASN A 126 4.01 17.99 -6.75
C ASN A 126 2.80 17.09 -6.44
N GLY A 127 2.51 16.07 -7.25
CA GLY A 127 1.37 15.19 -7.05
C GLY A 127 0.88 14.53 -8.33
N GLU A 128 -0.43 14.34 -8.40
CA GLU A 128 -1.12 13.88 -9.61
C GLU A 128 -1.33 15.01 -10.62
N VAL A 129 -1.25 14.69 -11.91
CA VAL A 129 -1.50 15.63 -13.01
C VAL A 129 -2.46 15.04 -14.04
N GLY A 130 -2.86 15.84 -15.02
CA GLY A 130 -3.66 15.38 -16.15
C GLY A 130 -5.01 14.76 -15.75
N GLU A 131 -5.37 13.66 -16.40
CA GLU A 131 -6.62 12.93 -16.14
C GLU A 131 -6.60 12.21 -14.79
N GLN A 132 -5.42 11.83 -14.28
CA GLN A 132 -5.27 11.22 -12.95
C GLN A 132 -5.78 12.18 -11.86
N ALA A 133 -5.36 13.45 -11.91
CA ALA A 133 -5.78 14.45 -10.93
C ALA A 133 -7.29 14.75 -10.97
N LYS A 134 -7.89 14.67 -12.17
CA LYS A 134 -9.34 14.88 -12.35
C LYS A 134 -10.16 13.67 -11.94
N TRP A 135 -9.56 12.48 -11.97
CA TRP A 135 -10.25 11.25 -11.67
C TRP A 135 -10.76 11.28 -10.23
N LYS A 136 -12.08 11.25 -10.08
CA LYS A 136 -12.74 11.12 -8.78
C LYS A 136 -13.09 9.65 -8.62
N ASP A 137 -12.63 9.06 -7.51
CA ASP A 137 -12.89 7.66 -7.19
C ASP A 137 -14.35 7.28 -7.47
N GLU A 138 -14.56 6.06 -7.96
CA GLU A 138 -15.87 5.46 -8.24
C GLU A 138 -16.73 5.24 -6.98
N TYR A 139 -16.34 5.79 -5.83
CA TYR A 139 -17.10 5.73 -4.58
C TYR A 139 -18.54 6.25 -4.72
N TRP A 140 -18.80 7.14 -5.68
CA TRP A 140 -20.15 7.59 -6.03
C TRP A 140 -21.05 6.49 -6.63
N LEU A 141 -20.48 5.39 -7.13
CA LEU A 141 -21.21 4.22 -7.63
C LEU A 141 -21.63 3.25 -6.51
N LEU A 142 -21.01 3.30 -5.33
CA LEU A 142 -21.33 2.40 -4.23
C LEU A 142 -22.80 2.50 -3.76
N PRO A 143 -23.42 3.68 -3.64
CA PRO A 143 -24.85 3.81 -3.34
C PRO A 143 -25.71 3.16 -4.43
N ILE A 144 -25.32 3.31 -5.69
CA ILE A 144 -26.04 2.78 -6.86
C ILE A 144 -25.99 1.24 -6.83
N ILE A 145 -24.80 0.66 -6.68
CA ILE A 145 -24.63 -0.80 -6.57
C ILE A 145 -25.37 -1.38 -5.36
N ARG A 146 -25.38 -0.68 -4.21
CA ARG A 146 -26.18 -1.08 -3.04
C ARG A 146 -27.67 -1.07 -3.34
N SER A 147 -28.19 -0.04 -4.01
CA SER A 147 -29.62 0.02 -4.38
C SER A 147 -30.04 -1.07 -5.36
N TYR A 148 -29.16 -1.48 -6.27
CA TYR A 148 -29.43 -2.60 -7.19
C TYR A 148 -29.27 -3.97 -6.54
N LYS A 149 -28.48 -4.10 -5.47
CA LYS A 149 -28.32 -5.36 -4.73
C LYS A 149 -29.69 -5.86 -4.25
N ASP A 150 -30.49 -5.01 -3.62
CA ASP A 150 -31.82 -5.39 -3.11
C ASP A 150 -32.78 -5.80 -4.23
N LEU A 151 -32.67 -5.15 -5.40
CA LEU A 151 -33.46 -5.42 -6.60
C LEU A 151 -33.10 -6.77 -7.27
N PHE A 152 -31.81 -7.15 -7.26
CA PHE A 152 -31.35 -8.45 -7.74
C PHE A 152 -31.71 -9.58 -6.77
N TYR A 153 -31.61 -9.36 -5.45
CA TYR A 153 -32.03 -10.36 -4.46
C TYR A 153 -33.55 -10.59 -4.48
N SER A 154 -34.37 -9.56 -4.72
CA SER A 154 -35.82 -9.73 -4.85
C SER A 154 -36.22 -10.51 -6.11
N MET A 155 -35.50 -10.35 -7.23
CA MET A 155 -35.76 -11.12 -8.45
C MET A 155 -35.38 -12.60 -8.34
N ILE A 156 -34.33 -12.93 -7.57
CA ILE A 156 -33.93 -14.33 -7.32
C ILE A 156 -34.90 -14.99 -6.33
N SER A 157 -35.39 -14.24 -5.34
CA SER A 157 -36.36 -14.70 -4.34
C SER A 157 -37.76 -15.00 -4.89
N GLN A 158 -38.15 -14.44 -6.03
CA GLN A 158 -39.47 -14.63 -6.63
C GLN A 158 -39.54 -15.82 -7.62
N ASN A 159 -38.39 -16.44 -7.93
CA ASN A 159 -38.30 -17.58 -8.85
C ASN A 159 -38.07 -18.93 -8.14
N ASN A 160 -38.24 -18.99 -6.81
CA ASN A 160 -38.34 -20.20 -6.00
C ASN A 160 -39.70 -20.25 -5.32
#